data_AF-A0A2E2CBK5-F1
#
_entry.id   AF-A0A2E2CBK5-F1
#
_cell.length_a   1.000
_cell.length_b   1.000
_cell.length_c   1.000
_cell.angle_alpha   90.00
_cell.angle_beta   90.00
_cell.angle_gamma   90.00
#
_symmetry.space_group_name_H-M   'P 1'
#
loop_
_entity.id
_entity.type
_entity.pdbx_description
1 polymer ?
#
loop_
_entity_poly.entity_id
_entity_poly.type
_entity_poly.pdbx_seq_one_letter_code
_entity_poly.pdbx_strand_id
1 'polypeptide(L)'
;MLAADKTVELPEKEKFHIYLLIGQSNMAGRGKVDPATNKAHPRVLKLDKAGNWVPATDPLHFDKPKIAGVGPGSGFGPVIAEASPEVTIGLIPAAVGGTPLSRWVKGGDLYERAVKLAKENQKKGVIKGAIWHQGEGDSSKPELYNSYQKRLAGMIADLRTDLGEPEMPFVMGELGEFFTREGAPTVNQALHGITKEVPATAVASSKGLPAKSDQVHFNADSEREFGKRYAAQMLKLQKQASEK
;
A
#
# COMPACT_ATOMS: atom_id res chain seq x y z
N MET A 1 -24.84 10.31 -24.87
CA MET A 1 -23.48 10.40 -25.43
C MET A 1 -22.59 9.47 -24.64
N LEU A 2 -22.08 8.42 -25.28
CA LEU A 2 -21.05 7.56 -24.70
C LEU A 2 -19.82 8.44 -24.44
N ALA A 3 -19.38 8.52 -23.19
CA ALA A 3 -18.15 9.22 -22.87
C ALA A 3 -17.03 8.54 -23.65
N ALA A 4 -16.38 9.29 -24.54
CA ALA A 4 -15.23 8.80 -25.28
C ALA A 4 -14.21 8.24 -24.28
N ASP A 5 -13.78 7.01 -24.57
CA ASP A 5 -12.76 6.27 -23.84
C ASP A 5 -11.45 7.05 -23.93
N LYS A 6 -11.27 8.04 -23.05
CA LYS A 6 -10.04 8.83 -22.98
C LYS A 6 -8.99 7.93 -22.37
N THR A 7 -8.26 7.24 -23.24
CA THR A 7 -6.99 6.61 -22.89
C THR A 7 -6.10 7.65 -22.21
N VAL A 8 -5.73 7.41 -20.96
CA VAL A 8 -4.79 8.27 -20.24
C VAL A 8 -3.43 8.17 -20.92
N GLU A 9 -2.92 9.30 -21.40
CA GLU A 9 -1.55 9.38 -21.89
C GLU A 9 -0.59 9.31 -20.69
N LEU A 10 0.30 8.32 -20.71
CA LEU A 10 1.31 8.17 -19.68
C LEU A 10 2.49 9.11 -19.98
N PRO A 11 3.13 9.68 -18.95
CA PRO A 11 4.34 10.46 -19.18
C PRO A 11 5.50 9.55 -19.57
N GLU A 12 6.65 10.16 -19.86
CA GLU A 12 7.93 9.45 -19.99
C GLU A 12 8.17 8.53 -18.79
N LYS A 13 8.82 7.39 -19.04
CA LYS A 13 9.02 6.33 -18.04
C LYS A 13 9.64 6.85 -16.75
N GLU A 14 10.65 7.71 -16.87
CA GLU A 14 11.40 8.30 -15.76
C GLU A 14 10.55 9.28 -14.94
N LYS A 15 9.51 9.85 -15.55
CA LYS A 15 8.54 10.76 -14.91
C LYS A 15 7.28 10.04 -14.45
N PHE A 16 7.22 8.71 -14.56
CA PHE A 16 6.13 7.90 -14.02
C PHE A 16 6.60 7.09 -12.81
N HIS A 17 6.35 7.63 -11.61
CA HIS A 17 6.73 6.99 -10.35
C HIS A 17 5.62 6.07 -9.86
N ILE A 18 5.92 4.77 -9.78
CA ILE A 18 4.96 3.71 -9.47
C ILE A 18 5.16 3.21 -8.04
N TYR A 19 4.06 3.01 -7.33
CA TYR A 19 4.03 2.50 -5.96
C TYR A 19 3.11 1.29 -5.83
N LEU A 20 3.57 0.27 -5.10
CA LEU A 20 2.78 -0.93 -4.81
C LEU A 20 1.94 -0.74 -3.55
N LEU A 21 0.65 -1.09 -3.62
CA LEU A 21 -0.29 -1.01 -2.50
C LEU A 21 -0.73 -2.44 -2.13
N ILE A 22 0.00 -3.06 -1.21
CA ILE A 22 -0.06 -4.50 -0.90
C ILE A 22 -0.46 -4.76 0.56
N GLY A 23 -1.01 -5.95 0.82
CA GLY A 23 -1.51 -6.34 2.14
C GLY A 23 -2.97 -6.80 2.11
N GLN A 24 -3.75 -6.44 3.14
CA GLN A 24 -5.13 -6.93 3.31
C GLN A 24 -6.19 -5.81 3.25
N SER A 25 -7.31 -5.98 3.98
CA SER A 25 -8.52 -5.17 3.81
C SER A 25 -8.34 -3.71 4.17
N ASN A 26 -7.51 -3.36 5.15
CA ASN A 26 -7.20 -1.96 5.47
C ASN A 26 -6.29 -1.32 4.40
N MET A 27 -5.35 -2.04 3.75
CA MET A 27 -4.70 -1.53 2.53
C MET A 27 -5.69 -1.37 1.36
N ALA A 28 -6.55 -2.37 1.18
CA ALA A 28 -7.54 -2.36 0.10
C ALA A 28 -8.65 -1.30 0.30
N GLY A 29 -8.82 -0.84 1.55
CA GLY A 29 -9.80 0.14 1.93
C GLY A 29 -11.20 -0.43 2.19
N ARG A 30 -11.78 -0.07 3.33
CA ARG A 30 -13.18 -0.36 3.70
C ARG A 30 -13.93 0.88 4.19
N GLY A 31 -13.30 2.05 4.15
CA GLY A 31 -13.93 3.32 4.50
C GLY A 31 -15.07 3.65 3.53
N LYS A 32 -16.13 4.28 4.03
CA LYS A 32 -17.26 4.71 3.18
C LYS A 32 -16.77 5.70 2.12
N VAL A 33 -17.07 5.44 0.85
CA VAL A 33 -16.81 6.38 -0.24
C VAL A 33 -17.92 7.41 -0.25
N ASP A 34 -17.54 8.69 -0.23
CA ASP A 34 -18.45 9.80 -0.48
C ASP A 34 -18.24 10.31 -1.92
N PRO A 35 -19.23 10.11 -2.83
CA PRO A 35 -19.11 10.54 -4.22
C PRO A 35 -18.85 12.04 -4.39
N ALA A 36 -19.29 12.89 -3.46
CA ALA A 36 -19.12 14.34 -3.56
C ALA A 36 -17.65 14.77 -3.40
N THR A 37 -16.88 14.02 -2.61
CA THR A 37 -15.48 14.30 -2.29
C THR A 37 -14.49 13.35 -2.99
N ASN A 38 -14.98 12.32 -3.69
CA ASN A 38 -14.17 11.36 -4.42
C ASN A 38 -13.67 11.90 -5.77
N LYS A 39 -12.70 12.82 -5.71
CA LYS A 39 -12.10 13.46 -6.89
C LYS A 39 -10.67 12.98 -7.09
N ALA A 40 -10.31 12.66 -8.33
CA ALA A 40 -8.95 12.30 -8.67
C ALA A 40 -8.02 13.52 -8.58
N HIS A 41 -6.81 13.31 -8.08
CA HIS A 41 -5.71 14.25 -8.26
C HIS A 41 -5.22 14.16 -9.72
N PRO A 42 -4.97 15.28 -10.42
CA PRO A 42 -4.66 15.28 -11.86
C PRO A 42 -3.41 14.48 -12.25
N ARG A 43 -2.47 14.29 -11.30
CA ARG A 43 -1.22 13.54 -11.48
C ARG A 43 -1.19 12.20 -10.74
N VAL A 44 -2.32 11.68 -10.28
CA VAL A 44 -2.38 10.37 -9.61
C VAL A 44 -3.28 9.42 -10.39
N LEU A 45 -2.69 8.32 -10.82
CA LEU A 45 -3.33 7.24 -11.56
C LEU A 45 -3.37 5.96 -10.72
N LYS A 46 -4.33 5.10 -10.99
CA LYS A 46 -4.38 3.73 -10.48
C LYS A 46 -4.42 2.74 -11.63
N LEU A 47 -3.83 1.56 -11.43
CA LEU A 47 -3.98 0.44 -12.34
C LEU A 47 -5.34 -0.25 -12.08
N ASP A 48 -6.20 -0.29 -13.08
CA ASP A 48 -7.50 -0.95 -12.97
C ASP A 48 -7.40 -2.49 -13.11
N LYS A 49 -8.55 -3.17 -13.00
CA LYS A 49 -8.62 -4.64 -13.11
C LYS A 49 -8.24 -5.16 -14.51
N ALA A 50 -8.39 -4.34 -15.55
CA ALA A 50 -8.05 -4.68 -16.93
C ALA A 50 -6.57 -4.40 -17.25
N GLY A 51 -5.82 -3.78 -16.34
CA GLY A 51 -4.42 -3.41 -16.55
C GLY A 51 -4.23 -2.05 -17.21
N ASN A 52 -5.28 -1.22 -17.23
CA ASN A 52 -5.23 0.15 -17.74
C ASN A 52 -4.92 1.14 -16.61
N TRP A 53 -4.19 2.20 -16.95
CA TRP A 53 -3.99 3.32 -16.04
C TRP A 53 -5.15 4.31 -16.18
N VAL A 54 -5.81 4.60 -15.06
CA VAL A 54 -6.98 5.49 -15.00
C VAL A 54 -6.83 6.48 -13.86
N PRO A 55 -7.54 7.63 -13.86
CA PRO A 55 -7.51 8.55 -12.73
C PRO A 55 -7.83 7.85 -11.40
N ALA A 56 -7.01 8.10 -10.37
CA ALA A 56 -7.16 7.44 -9.08
C ALA A 56 -8.35 8.02 -8.30
N THR A 57 -9.43 7.24 -8.22
CA THR A 57 -10.60 7.51 -7.38
C THR A 57 -10.93 6.28 -6.54
N ASP A 58 -11.54 6.48 -5.38
CA ASP A 58 -11.97 5.38 -4.52
C ASP A 58 -13.18 4.62 -5.12
N PRO A 59 -13.29 3.30 -4.90
CA PRO A 59 -12.26 2.45 -4.30
C PRO A 59 -11.07 2.24 -5.23
N LEU A 60 -9.86 2.30 -4.69
CA LEU A 60 -8.64 2.01 -5.46
C LEU A 60 -8.54 0.52 -5.79
N HIS A 61 -8.85 -0.34 -4.82
CA HIS A 61 -8.79 -1.79 -4.98
C HIS A 61 -10.14 -2.39 -5.39
N PHE A 62 -10.05 -3.56 -6.01
CA PHE A 62 -11.19 -4.29 -6.57
C PHE A 62 -11.27 -5.75 -6.07
N ASP A 63 -10.66 -6.02 -4.90
CA ASP A 63 -10.58 -7.35 -4.30
C ASP A 63 -11.96 -7.89 -3.88
N LYS A 64 -12.79 -7.03 -3.29
CA LYS A 64 -14.15 -7.35 -2.85
C LYS A 64 -15.10 -6.20 -3.25
N PRO A 65 -15.56 -6.15 -4.51
CA PRO A 65 -16.27 -4.99 -5.08
C PRO A 65 -17.50 -4.51 -4.29
N LYS A 66 -18.15 -5.39 -3.53
CA LYS A 66 -19.32 -5.04 -2.70
C LYS A 66 -18.99 -4.23 -1.45
N ILE A 67 -17.73 -4.28 -0.98
CA ILE A 67 -17.31 -3.68 0.30
C ILE A 67 -15.99 -2.89 0.21
N ALA A 68 -15.31 -2.92 -0.94
CA ALA A 68 -14.15 -2.09 -1.20
C ALA A 68 -14.54 -0.61 -1.10
N GLY A 69 -13.68 0.19 -0.49
CA GLY A 69 -13.96 1.59 -0.25
C GLY A 69 -12.67 2.41 -0.18
N VAL A 70 -12.71 3.46 0.64
CA VAL A 70 -11.53 4.30 0.90
C VAL A 70 -10.47 3.48 1.61
N GLY A 71 -9.25 3.51 1.08
CA GLY A 71 -8.03 2.99 1.70
C GLY A 71 -6.93 4.05 1.79
N PRO A 72 -5.72 3.69 2.27
CA PRO A 72 -4.65 4.65 2.52
C PRO A 72 -4.06 5.22 1.24
N GLY A 73 -4.23 4.55 0.10
CA GLY A 73 -3.81 5.07 -1.21
C GLY A 73 -4.41 6.44 -1.54
N SER A 74 -5.60 6.74 -1.01
CA SER A 74 -6.33 8.01 -1.25
C SER A 74 -5.68 9.21 -0.56
N GLY A 75 -5.02 8.98 0.57
CA GLY A 75 -4.18 10.01 1.22
C GLY A 75 -2.75 10.00 0.71
N PHE A 76 -2.23 8.80 0.40
CA PHE A 76 -0.83 8.60 0.00
C PHE A 76 -0.51 9.24 -1.35
N GLY A 77 -1.24 8.87 -2.40
CA GLY A 77 -0.94 9.29 -3.78
C GLY A 77 -0.86 10.80 -3.96
N PRO A 78 -1.86 11.58 -3.50
CA PRO A 78 -1.82 13.04 -3.58
C PRO A 78 -0.64 13.66 -2.84
N VAL A 79 -0.31 13.21 -1.63
CA VAL A 79 0.84 13.76 -0.87
C VAL A 79 2.16 13.51 -1.60
N ILE A 80 2.34 12.31 -2.17
CA ILE A 80 3.54 12.01 -2.98
C ILE A 80 3.58 12.89 -4.23
N ALA A 81 2.45 13.06 -4.93
CA ALA A 81 2.39 13.89 -6.14
C ALA A 81 2.72 15.36 -5.86
N GLU A 82 2.24 15.93 -4.75
CA GLU A 82 2.54 17.31 -4.37
C GLU A 82 4.00 17.49 -3.96
N ALA A 83 4.60 16.49 -3.31
CA ALA A 83 6.03 16.51 -2.98
C ALA A 83 6.95 16.29 -4.20
N SER A 84 6.42 15.91 -5.36
CA SER A 84 7.19 15.66 -6.58
C SER A 84 6.45 16.26 -7.79
N PRO A 85 6.54 17.59 -8.00
CA PRO A 85 5.70 18.31 -8.96
C PRO A 85 5.91 17.92 -10.43
N GLU A 86 7.06 17.34 -10.76
CA GLU A 86 7.44 17.01 -12.14
C GLU A 86 7.08 15.58 -12.58
N VAL A 87 6.51 14.77 -11.68
CA VAL A 87 6.19 13.37 -11.96
C VAL A 87 4.69 13.10 -11.84
N THR A 88 4.26 12.04 -12.53
CA THR A 88 2.94 11.42 -12.34
C THR A 88 3.12 10.20 -11.44
N ILE A 89 2.17 10.01 -10.53
CA ILE A 89 2.15 8.91 -9.57
C ILE A 89 1.24 7.81 -10.08
N GLY A 90 1.77 6.59 -10.18
CA GLY A 90 1.01 5.38 -10.48
C GLY A 90 0.85 4.52 -9.22
N LEU A 91 -0.39 4.21 -8.85
CA LEU A 91 -0.71 3.29 -7.76
C LEU A 91 -1.09 1.92 -8.33
N ILE A 92 -0.40 0.85 -7.92
CA ILE A 92 -0.78 -0.53 -8.24
C ILE A 92 -1.55 -1.12 -7.04
N PRO A 93 -2.88 -1.18 -7.10
CA PRO A 93 -3.70 -1.80 -6.06
C PRO A 93 -3.62 -3.33 -6.15
N ALA A 94 -2.88 -3.96 -5.24
CA ALA A 94 -2.68 -5.41 -5.23
C ALA A 94 -3.16 -6.09 -3.94
N ALA A 95 -3.53 -5.34 -2.90
CA ALA A 95 -4.03 -5.89 -1.64
C ALA A 95 -5.33 -6.71 -1.78
N VAL A 96 -5.51 -7.71 -0.91
CA VAL A 96 -6.67 -8.60 -0.89
C VAL A 96 -7.13 -8.85 0.55
N GLY A 97 -8.39 -8.54 0.84
CA GLY A 97 -8.90 -8.59 2.21
C GLY A 97 -9.06 -9.99 2.79
N GLY A 98 -8.63 -10.16 4.04
CA GLY A 98 -8.76 -11.41 4.80
C GLY A 98 -7.65 -12.42 4.52
N THR A 99 -6.50 -11.97 4.01
CA THR A 99 -5.39 -12.86 3.64
C THR A 99 -4.29 -12.84 4.69
N PRO A 100 -3.77 -14.01 5.10
CA PRO A 100 -2.59 -14.09 5.96
C PRO A 100 -1.31 -13.77 5.18
N LEU A 101 -0.24 -13.44 5.90
CA LEU A 101 1.10 -13.18 5.34
C LEU A 101 1.67 -14.40 4.59
N SER A 102 1.22 -15.63 4.89
CA SER A 102 1.64 -16.82 4.14
C SER A 102 1.26 -16.80 2.65
N ARG A 103 0.30 -15.98 2.24
CA ARG A 103 -0.07 -15.76 0.82
C ARG A 103 0.83 -14.75 0.12
N TRP A 104 1.60 -14.00 0.91
CA TRP A 104 2.41 -12.85 0.49
C TRP A 104 3.91 -13.12 0.54
N VAL A 105 4.36 -14.30 0.98
CA VAL A 105 5.77 -14.71 0.82
C VAL A 105 6.00 -15.29 -0.57
N LYS A 106 7.27 -15.39 -1.01
CA LYS A 106 7.64 -15.92 -2.33
C LYS A 106 7.02 -17.30 -2.60
N GLY A 107 6.50 -17.48 -3.81
CA GLY A 107 5.69 -18.66 -4.19
C GLY A 107 4.23 -18.58 -3.77
N GLY A 108 3.85 -17.66 -2.89
CA GLY A 108 2.46 -17.34 -2.56
C GLY A 108 1.79 -16.61 -3.73
N ASP A 109 0.56 -16.97 -4.05
CA ASP A 109 -0.14 -16.45 -5.24
C ASP A 109 -0.34 -14.92 -5.22
N LEU A 110 -0.53 -14.30 -4.06
CA LEU A 110 -0.70 -12.83 -3.96
C LEU A 110 0.63 -12.10 -4.14
N TYR A 111 1.72 -12.68 -3.63
CA TYR A 111 3.06 -12.22 -3.91
C TYR A 111 3.36 -12.29 -5.41
N GLU A 112 3.18 -13.47 -6.02
CA GLU A 112 3.47 -13.67 -7.45
C GLU A 112 2.64 -12.74 -8.34
N ARG A 113 1.36 -12.52 -7.97
CA ARG A 113 0.51 -11.55 -8.65
C ARG A 113 1.03 -10.13 -8.53
N ALA A 114 1.44 -9.69 -7.33
CA ALA A 114 1.96 -8.34 -7.12
C ALA A 114 3.27 -8.13 -7.89
N VAL A 115 4.20 -9.09 -7.86
CA VAL A 115 5.45 -9.06 -8.62
C VAL A 115 5.17 -9.00 -10.12
N LYS A 116 4.24 -9.81 -10.63
CA LYS A 116 3.85 -9.79 -12.04
C LYS A 116 3.36 -8.40 -12.46
N LEU A 117 2.41 -7.83 -11.71
CA LEU A 117 1.86 -6.49 -12.00
C LEU A 117 2.96 -5.42 -11.95
N ALA A 118 3.86 -5.49 -10.97
CA ALA A 118 4.99 -4.57 -10.84
C ALA A 118 5.94 -4.66 -12.05
N LYS A 119 6.38 -5.87 -12.43
CA LYS A 119 7.27 -6.09 -13.58
C LYS A 119 6.66 -5.66 -14.91
N GLU A 120 5.36 -5.90 -15.11
CA GLU A 120 4.66 -5.44 -16.30
C GLU A 120 4.66 -3.91 -16.40
N ASN A 121 4.55 -3.21 -15.26
CA ASN A 121 4.48 -1.76 -15.22
C ASN A 121 5.85 -1.07 -15.06
N GLN A 122 6.92 -1.78 -14.68
CA GLN A 122 8.32 -1.31 -14.80
C GLN A 122 8.73 -1.02 -16.25
N LYS A 123 7.98 -1.54 -17.23
CA LYS A 123 8.16 -1.20 -18.65
C LYS A 123 7.66 0.22 -18.97
N LYS A 124 6.74 0.75 -18.15
CA LYS A 124 6.04 2.03 -18.36
C LYS A 124 6.47 3.12 -17.37
N GLY A 125 6.98 2.74 -16.20
CA GLY A 125 7.46 3.67 -15.17
C GLY A 125 8.57 3.09 -14.30
N VAL A 126 8.92 3.80 -13.25
CA VAL A 126 9.94 3.41 -12.26
C VAL A 126 9.27 3.06 -10.94
N ILE A 127 9.58 1.89 -10.36
CA ILE A 127 9.07 1.52 -9.04
C ILE A 127 9.81 2.35 -7.99
N LYS A 128 9.08 3.17 -7.24
CA LYS A 128 9.63 4.11 -6.25
C LYS A 128 9.37 3.72 -4.80
N GLY A 129 8.56 2.68 -4.57
CA GLY A 129 8.33 2.15 -3.24
C GLY A 129 7.13 1.22 -3.16
N ALA A 130 6.97 0.62 -1.98
CA ALA A 130 5.77 -0.14 -1.63
C ALA A 130 5.22 0.32 -0.27
N ILE A 131 3.90 0.33 -0.16
CA ILE A 131 3.20 0.47 1.12
C ILE A 131 2.50 -0.84 1.46
N TRP A 132 2.67 -1.27 2.71
CA TRP A 132 2.16 -2.53 3.25
C TRP A 132 1.24 -2.27 4.43
N HIS A 133 0.05 -2.87 4.39
CA HIS A 133 -0.83 -2.95 5.55
C HIS A 133 -1.44 -4.33 5.68
N GLN A 134 -0.90 -5.12 6.61
CA GLN A 134 -1.41 -6.43 6.97
C GLN A 134 -0.89 -6.81 8.36
N GLY A 135 -1.62 -7.68 9.02
CA GLY A 135 -1.18 -8.29 10.27
C GLY A 135 -2.34 -8.86 11.06
N GLU A 136 -3.54 -8.31 10.87
CA GLU A 136 -4.76 -8.73 11.57
C GLU A 136 -5.09 -10.21 11.30
N GLY A 137 -4.80 -10.70 10.08
CA GLY A 137 -4.93 -12.10 9.70
C GLY A 137 -3.92 -13.04 10.40
N ASP A 138 -2.80 -12.53 10.86
CA ASP A 138 -1.74 -13.27 11.55
C ASP A 138 -1.76 -13.05 13.07
N SER A 139 -2.58 -12.12 13.57
CA SER A 139 -2.75 -11.86 15.02
C SER A 139 -3.59 -12.90 15.77
N SER A 140 -4.06 -13.96 15.11
CA SER A 140 -4.99 -14.94 15.71
C SER A 140 -4.33 -16.15 16.37
N LYS A 141 -3.06 -16.45 16.05
CA LYS A 141 -2.39 -17.65 16.57
C LYS A 141 -0.91 -17.40 16.89
N PRO A 142 -0.38 -17.91 18.02
CA PRO A 142 1.01 -17.69 18.45
C PRO A 142 2.06 -17.97 17.39
N GLU A 143 1.94 -19.06 16.66
CA GLU A 143 2.88 -19.43 15.60
C GLU A 143 2.93 -18.40 14.47
N LEU A 144 1.83 -17.70 14.20
CA LEU A 144 1.75 -16.70 13.15
C LEU A 144 2.36 -15.38 13.62
N TYR A 145 1.90 -14.81 14.73
CA TYR A 145 2.41 -13.50 15.17
C TYR A 145 3.86 -13.56 15.69
N ASN A 146 4.30 -14.68 16.30
CA ASN A 146 5.69 -14.82 16.75
C ASN A 146 6.68 -14.99 15.58
N SER A 147 6.23 -15.52 14.43
CA SER A 147 7.07 -15.65 13.23
C SER A 147 6.94 -14.48 12.26
N TYR A 148 6.11 -13.49 12.57
CA TYR A 148 5.71 -12.42 11.65
C TYR A 148 6.89 -11.59 11.14
N GLN A 149 7.76 -11.11 12.04
CA GLN A 149 8.93 -10.31 11.70
C GLN A 149 9.81 -11.01 10.66
N LYS A 150 10.18 -12.27 10.92
CA LYS A 150 11.05 -13.05 10.04
C LYS A 150 10.42 -13.24 8.66
N ARG A 151 9.13 -13.60 8.62
CA ARG A 151 8.42 -13.83 7.35
C ARG A 151 8.28 -12.55 6.54
N LEU A 152 7.93 -11.43 7.18
CA LEU A 152 7.78 -10.15 6.50
C LEU A 152 9.12 -9.58 6.03
N ALA A 153 10.18 -9.67 6.84
CA ALA A 153 11.53 -9.29 6.43
C ALA A 153 12.01 -10.08 5.21
N GLY A 154 11.78 -11.40 5.20
CA GLY A 154 12.05 -12.26 4.04
C GLY A 154 11.26 -11.82 2.80
N MET A 155 9.97 -11.56 2.95
CA MET A 155 9.12 -11.06 1.87
C MET A 155 9.63 -9.74 1.28
N ILE A 156 10.06 -8.79 2.12
CA ILE A 156 10.62 -7.51 1.66
C ILE A 156 11.90 -7.74 0.85
N ALA A 157 12.79 -8.62 1.32
CA ALA A 157 14.02 -8.96 0.61
C ALA A 157 13.71 -9.63 -0.75
N ASP A 158 12.82 -10.62 -0.76
CA ASP A 158 12.40 -11.31 -1.98
C ASP A 158 11.79 -10.33 -2.99
N LEU A 159 10.90 -9.44 -2.53
CA LEU A 159 10.23 -8.45 -3.38
C LEU A 159 11.25 -7.52 -4.04
N ARG A 160 12.23 -7.02 -3.26
CA ARG A 160 13.30 -6.16 -3.78
C ARG A 160 14.16 -6.89 -4.80
N THR A 161 14.56 -8.13 -4.51
CA THR A 161 15.34 -8.96 -5.44
C THR A 161 14.57 -9.23 -6.73
N ASP A 162 13.30 -9.64 -6.63
CA ASP A 162 12.51 -10.01 -7.81
C ASP A 162 12.19 -8.80 -8.68
N LEU A 163 12.06 -7.60 -8.11
CA LEU A 163 11.87 -6.35 -8.86
C LEU A 163 13.19 -5.72 -9.34
N GLY A 164 14.34 -6.20 -8.88
CA GLY A 164 15.64 -5.60 -9.19
C GLY A 164 15.86 -4.24 -8.52
N GLU A 165 15.18 -4.00 -7.39
CA GLU A 165 15.19 -2.71 -6.67
C GLU A 165 15.69 -2.92 -5.22
N PRO A 166 17.01 -3.15 -5.01
CA PRO A 166 17.57 -3.57 -3.72
C PRO A 166 17.39 -2.55 -2.59
N GLU A 167 17.27 -1.26 -2.92
CA GLU A 167 17.06 -0.18 -1.96
C GLU A 167 15.64 0.38 -1.97
N MET A 168 14.68 -0.31 -2.63
CA MET A 168 13.30 0.16 -2.73
C MET A 168 12.72 0.49 -1.34
N PRO A 169 12.30 1.75 -1.10
CA PRO A 169 11.64 2.13 0.14
C PRO A 169 10.37 1.31 0.39
N PHE A 170 10.23 0.80 1.61
CA PHE A 170 9.09 -0.03 2.00
C PHE A 170 8.51 0.46 3.32
N VAL A 171 7.28 0.98 3.27
CA VAL A 171 6.61 1.53 4.45
C VAL A 171 5.52 0.58 4.90
N MET A 172 5.58 0.15 6.15
CA MET A 172 4.55 -0.65 6.83
C MET A 172 3.65 0.27 7.65
N GLY A 173 2.44 -0.16 7.98
CA GLY A 173 1.57 0.60 8.91
C GLY A 173 1.18 -0.25 10.09
N GLU A 174 1.12 0.40 11.26
CA GLU A 174 0.63 -0.21 12.49
C GLU A 174 -0.81 -0.70 12.34
N LEU A 175 -1.12 -1.82 12.99
CA LEU A 175 -2.49 -2.25 13.23
C LEU A 175 -3.19 -1.25 14.16
N GLY A 176 -4.46 -0.96 13.90
CA GLY A 176 -5.23 0.04 14.64
C GLY A 176 -5.35 -0.26 16.13
N GLU A 177 -5.32 0.77 16.97
CA GLU A 177 -5.41 0.65 18.44
C GLU A 177 -6.73 0.01 18.91
N PHE A 178 -7.77 0.11 18.08
CA PHE A 178 -9.08 -0.53 18.30
C PHE A 178 -9.07 -2.04 18.07
N PHE A 179 -8.04 -2.60 17.43
CA PHE A 179 -7.99 -4.01 17.05
C PHE A 179 -7.41 -4.86 18.18
N THR A 180 -8.28 -5.54 18.93
CA THR A 180 -7.96 -6.16 20.23
C THR A 180 -7.63 -7.66 20.19
N ARG A 181 -6.98 -8.15 19.12
CA ARG A 181 -6.52 -9.55 19.12
C ARG A 181 -5.24 -9.74 19.93
N GLU A 182 -5.09 -10.91 20.55
CA GLU A 182 -3.93 -11.30 21.37
C GLU A 182 -2.59 -11.01 20.67
N GLY A 183 -2.46 -11.37 19.39
CA GLY A 183 -1.24 -11.17 18.63
C GLY A 183 -1.03 -9.76 18.06
N ALA A 184 -1.98 -8.84 18.19
CA ALA A 184 -1.88 -7.52 17.57
C ALA A 184 -0.71 -6.68 18.11
N PRO A 185 -0.44 -6.64 19.43
CA PRO A 185 0.74 -5.96 19.97
C PRO A 185 2.05 -6.58 19.47
N THR A 186 2.13 -7.91 19.39
CA THR A 186 3.32 -8.62 18.88
C THR A 186 3.57 -8.34 17.41
N VAL A 187 2.51 -8.27 16.59
CA VAL A 187 2.64 -7.85 15.18
C VAL A 187 3.14 -6.41 15.08
N ASN A 188 2.58 -5.46 15.84
CA ASN A 188 3.08 -4.07 15.83
C ASN A 188 4.55 -3.99 16.30
N GLN A 189 4.93 -4.75 17.33
CA GLN A 189 6.33 -4.85 17.76
C GLN A 189 7.23 -5.40 16.65
N ALA A 190 6.78 -6.42 15.92
CA ALA A 190 7.50 -6.99 14.79
C ALA A 190 7.70 -5.96 13.66
N LEU A 191 6.69 -5.14 13.33
CA LEU A 191 6.81 -4.07 12.32
C LEU A 191 7.93 -3.07 12.66
N HIS A 192 8.00 -2.66 13.93
CA HIS A 192 9.09 -1.78 14.42
C HIS A 192 10.43 -2.51 14.57
N GLY A 193 10.42 -3.82 14.80
CA GLY A 193 11.62 -4.66 14.78
C GLY A 193 12.28 -4.69 13.40
N ILE A 194 11.47 -4.83 12.35
CA ILE A 194 11.94 -4.84 10.95
C ILE A 194 12.72 -3.57 10.61
N THR A 195 12.31 -2.40 11.10
CA THR A 195 13.02 -1.14 10.78
C THR A 195 14.42 -1.05 11.36
N LYS A 196 14.78 -1.93 12.30
CA LYS A 196 16.12 -2.02 12.89
C LYS A 196 17.03 -2.98 12.11
N GLU A 197 16.45 -3.90 11.35
CA GLU A 197 17.17 -5.00 10.68
C GLU A 197 17.18 -4.86 9.16
N VAL A 198 16.13 -4.27 8.57
CA VAL A 198 15.95 -4.15 7.13
C VAL A 198 16.08 -2.68 6.72
N PRO A 199 17.14 -2.29 5.99
CA PRO A 199 17.33 -0.92 5.52
C PRO A 199 16.20 -0.43 4.61
N ALA A 200 16.07 0.90 4.50
CA ALA A 200 15.03 1.55 3.69
C ALA A 200 13.61 1.09 4.03
N THR A 201 13.35 0.84 5.33
CA THR A 201 12.01 0.53 5.84
C THR A 201 11.60 1.51 6.94
N ALA A 202 10.29 1.75 7.03
CA ALA A 202 9.71 2.63 8.04
C ALA A 202 8.30 2.16 8.42
N VAL A 203 7.80 2.68 9.55
CA VAL A 203 6.43 2.40 10.04
C VAL A 203 5.62 3.69 10.09
N ALA A 204 4.47 3.70 9.44
CA ALA A 204 3.44 4.72 9.60
C ALA A 204 2.59 4.40 10.83
N SER A 205 2.42 5.38 11.72
CA SER A 205 1.68 5.15 12.95
C SER A 205 0.16 5.21 12.77
N SER A 206 -0.55 4.28 13.39
CA SER A 206 -2.02 4.23 13.45
C SER A 206 -2.60 4.97 14.67
N LYS A 207 -1.75 5.61 15.48
CA LYS A 207 -2.16 6.28 16.72
C LYS A 207 -3.26 7.30 16.47
N GLY A 208 -4.34 7.21 17.23
CA GLY A 208 -5.50 8.10 17.16
C GLY A 208 -6.34 7.95 15.91
N LEU A 209 -6.15 6.90 15.11
CA LEU A 209 -6.97 6.62 13.93
C LEU A 209 -8.15 5.72 14.29
N PRO A 210 -9.40 6.23 14.35
CA PRO A 210 -10.57 5.43 14.69
C PRO A 210 -10.98 4.39 13.63
N ALA A 211 -11.63 3.33 14.11
CA ALA A 211 -12.30 2.34 13.28
C ALA A 211 -13.67 2.79 12.77
N LYS A 212 -14.23 1.98 11.87
CA LYS A 212 -15.67 1.85 11.63
C LYS A 212 -16.34 1.15 12.81
N SER A 213 -17.65 0.97 12.71
CA SER A 213 -18.46 0.26 13.70
C SER A 213 -18.06 -1.21 13.90
N ASP A 214 -17.34 -1.83 12.97
CA ASP A 214 -16.92 -3.24 13.06
C ASP A 214 -15.68 -3.48 13.95
N GLN A 215 -15.01 -2.42 14.42
CA GLN A 215 -13.79 -2.49 15.24
C GLN A 215 -12.65 -3.31 14.62
N VAL A 216 -12.65 -3.43 13.28
CA VAL A 216 -11.61 -4.13 12.53
C VAL A 216 -11.02 -3.25 11.43
N HIS A 217 -11.85 -2.41 10.81
CA HIS A 217 -11.41 -1.57 9.70
C HIS A 217 -11.35 -0.11 10.07
N PHE A 218 -10.34 0.61 9.60
CA PHE A 218 -10.28 2.07 9.73
C PHE A 218 -11.48 2.71 9.01
N ASN A 219 -11.96 3.83 9.55
CA ASN A 219 -12.96 4.62 8.84
C ASN A 219 -12.33 5.44 7.70
N ALA A 220 -13.18 6.08 6.90
CA ALA A 220 -12.74 6.80 5.70
C ALA A 220 -11.76 7.95 5.99
N ASP A 221 -11.94 8.68 7.10
CA ASP A 221 -11.06 9.80 7.47
C ASP A 221 -9.72 9.29 8.00
N SER A 222 -9.78 8.24 8.82
CA SER A 222 -8.61 7.50 9.29
C SER A 222 -7.76 7.00 8.13
N GLU A 223 -8.36 6.39 7.12
CA GLU A 223 -7.63 5.85 5.96
C GLU A 223 -6.91 6.98 5.19
N ARG A 224 -7.57 8.12 4.96
CA ARG A 224 -6.92 9.28 4.32
C ARG A 224 -5.77 9.80 5.13
N GLU A 225 -5.96 9.98 6.44
CA GLU A 225 -4.90 10.44 7.33
C GLU A 225 -3.76 9.43 7.40
N PHE A 226 -4.06 8.13 7.45
CA PHE A 226 -3.06 7.08 7.44
C PHE A 226 -2.22 7.15 6.15
N GLY A 227 -2.88 7.32 5.00
CA GLY A 227 -2.22 7.54 3.72
C GLY A 227 -1.19 8.67 3.73
N LYS A 228 -1.51 9.81 4.36
CA LYS A 228 -0.56 10.92 4.53
C LYS A 228 0.63 10.52 5.40
N ARG A 229 0.40 9.74 6.46
CA ARG A 229 1.48 9.22 7.33
C ARG A 229 2.37 8.22 6.59
N TYR A 230 1.80 7.35 5.76
CA TYR A 230 2.58 6.50 4.84
C TYR A 230 3.44 7.34 3.90
N ALA A 231 2.87 8.39 3.29
CA ALA A 231 3.60 9.25 2.37
C ALA A 231 4.74 10.00 3.07
N ALA A 232 4.52 10.51 4.29
CA ALA A 232 5.56 11.18 5.07
C ALA A 232 6.76 10.25 5.34
N GLN A 233 6.52 8.99 5.72
CA GLN A 233 7.60 8.01 5.91
C GLN A 233 8.28 7.64 4.59
N MET A 234 7.50 7.48 3.51
CA MET A 234 8.03 7.18 2.18
C MET A 234 8.99 8.28 1.70
N LEU A 235 8.57 9.55 1.79
CA LEU A 235 9.37 10.71 1.41
C LEU A 235 10.63 10.83 2.27
N LYS A 236 10.54 10.53 3.58
CA LYS A 236 11.71 10.49 4.47
C LYS A 236 12.74 9.46 3.99
N LEU A 237 12.31 8.24 3.66
CA LEU A 237 13.20 7.19 3.16
C LEU A 237 13.82 7.57 1.81
N GLN A 238 13.02 8.14 0.91
CA GLN A 238 13.49 8.57 -0.42
C GLN A 238 14.52 9.70 -0.32
N LYS A 239 14.31 10.67 0.58
CA LYS A 239 15.28 11.73 0.86
C LYS A 239 16.60 11.16 1.39
N GLN A 240 16.53 10.24 2.35
CA GLN A 240 17.71 9.58 2.91
C GLN A 240 18.50 8.79 1.85
N ALA A 241 17.82 8.19 0.87
CA ALA A 241 18.48 7.52 -0.24
C ALA A 241 19.17 8.50 -1.21
N SER A 242 18.58 9.67 -1.47
CA SER A 242 19.19 10.68 -2.35
C SER A 242 20.40 11.42 -1.75
N GLU A 243 20.59 11.32 -0.43
CA GLU A 243 21.69 11.97 0.30
C GLU A 243 22.90 11.05 0.50
N LYS A 244 22.82 9.78 0.08
CA LYS A 244 23.93 8.82 0.09
C LYS A 244 24.73 8.88 -1.20
#